data_AF-A0A832SCW5-F1
#
_entry.id   AF-A0A832SCW5-F1
#
_cell.length_a   1.000
_cell.length_b   1.000
_cell.length_c   1.000
_cell.angle_alpha   90.00
_cell.angle_beta   90.00
_cell.angle_gamma   90.00
#
_symmetry.space_group_name_H-M   'P 1'
#
loop_
_entity.id
_entity.type
_entity.pdbx_description
1 polymer ?
#
loop_
_entity_poly.entity_id
_entity_poly.type
_entity_poly.pdbx_seq_one_letter_code
_entity_poly.pdbx_strand_id
1 'polypeptide(L)'
;MNLGQIVGEICKRAFPISEEKFFGKGSEIAICTLSSIDLLKEIVDSDIMKKVAIVGRLFSENKGIDELVSYISRNPEIHTIVVCGKEVTGHKTGHALFCLHKFGVDDSNRIVNSTSPDPVLGVSEQAINDFRRIKLIDMIGQTELEKIISII
;
A
#
# COMPACT_ATOMS: atom_id res chain seq x y z
N MET A 1 18.83 -26.22 -2.38
CA MET A 1 18.47 -25.32 -3.49
C MET A 1 17.16 -24.65 -3.13
N ASN A 2 17.18 -23.33 -2.93
CA ASN A 2 16.05 -22.58 -2.37
C ASN A 2 15.15 -22.08 -3.52
N LEU A 3 13.89 -22.52 -3.51
CA LEU A 3 12.89 -22.21 -4.52
C LEU A 3 12.45 -20.72 -4.50
N GLY A 4 12.87 -19.96 -3.48
CA GLY A 4 12.64 -18.51 -3.38
C GLY A 4 13.36 -17.67 -4.44
N GLN A 5 14.36 -18.23 -5.14
CA GLN A 5 15.10 -17.51 -6.20
C GLN A 5 14.48 -17.66 -7.60
N ILE A 6 13.42 -18.46 -7.79
CA ILE A 6 12.94 -18.85 -9.13
C ILE A 6 11.58 -18.22 -9.51
N VAL A 7 10.87 -17.55 -8.60
CA VAL A 7 9.60 -16.86 -8.93
C VAL A 7 9.71 -15.35 -8.71
N GLY A 8 10.81 -14.79 -9.22
CA GLY A 8 11.04 -13.36 -9.45
C GLY A 8 11.41 -13.06 -10.90
N GLU A 9 11.04 -13.94 -11.83
CA GLU A 9 11.20 -13.79 -13.28
C GLU A 9 9.80 -13.47 -13.82
N ILE A 10 9.45 -12.27 -14.26
CA ILE A 10 10.14 -11.36 -15.18
C ILE A 10 9.69 -9.94 -14.86
N CYS A 11 10.62 -9.00 -14.62
CA CYS A 11 10.52 -7.57 -14.96
C CYS A 11 11.74 -6.79 -14.43
N LYS A 12 12.92 -7.01 -15.01
CA LYS A 12 14.09 -6.14 -14.72
C LYS A 12 14.91 -5.70 -15.94
N ARG A 13 14.53 -6.07 -17.16
CA ARG A 13 15.45 -5.92 -18.31
C ARG A 13 14.98 -5.08 -19.50
N ALA A 14 13.88 -4.33 -19.40
CA ALA A 14 13.42 -3.53 -20.54
C ALA A 14 12.98 -2.08 -20.26
N PHE A 15 12.64 -1.69 -19.03
CA PHE A 15 12.14 -0.32 -18.77
C PHE A 15 12.55 0.19 -17.37
N PRO A 16 13.10 1.42 -17.25
CA PRO A 16 13.38 2.04 -15.96
C PRO A 16 12.10 2.74 -15.48
N ILE A 17 11.20 2.00 -14.85
CA ILE A 17 10.27 2.36 -13.77
C ILE A 17 9.62 1.03 -13.39
N SER A 18 10.21 0.31 -12.45
CA SER A 18 9.72 -1.01 -12.02
C SER A 18 8.44 -0.85 -11.21
N GLU A 19 7.49 -1.76 -11.41
CA GLU A 19 6.37 -2.02 -10.51
C GLU A 19 6.91 -2.26 -9.09
N GLU A 20 6.71 -1.34 -8.15
CA GLU A 20 7.20 -1.51 -6.77
C GLU A 20 6.16 -2.16 -5.89
N LYS A 21 5.64 -3.29 -6.38
CA LYS A 21 4.75 -4.19 -5.65
C LYS A 21 5.15 -5.64 -5.90
N PHE A 22 5.04 -6.45 -4.87
CA PHE A 22 5.41 -7.87 -4.88
C PHE A 22 4.30 -8.69 -4.22
N PHE A 23 3.94 -9.80 -4.84
CA PHE A 23 2.92 -10.70 -4.32
C PHE A 23 3.54 -11.72 -3.37
N GLY A 24 2.87 -11.94 -2.24
CA GLY A 24 3.21 -13.01 -1.31
C GLY A 24 2.33 -14.24 -1.51
N LYS A 25 2.34 -15.12 -0.51
CA LYS A 25 1.54 -16.36 -0.49
C LYS A 25 0.33 -16.30 0.44
N GLY A 26 0.15 -15.18 1.15
CA GLY A 26 -1.07 -14.93 1.93
C GLY A 26 -2.20 -14.35 1.07
N SER A 27 -3.33 -14.06 1.69
CA SER A 27 -4.53 -13.53 1.01
C SER A 27 -5.17 -12.34 1.74
N GLU A 28 -4.96 -12.19 3.05
CA GLU A 28 -5.75 -11.27 3.88
C GLU A 28 -5.08 -9.93 4.19
N ILE A 29 -3.75 -9.90 4.17
CA ILE A 29 -2.95 -8.77 4.67
C ILE A 29 -2.12 -8.20 3.54
N ALA A 30 -2.22 -6.89 3.32
CA ALA A 30 -1.31 -6.13 2.48
C ALA A 30 -0.41 -5.21 3.29
N ILE A 31 0.77 -4.89 2.76
CA ILE A 31 1.70 -3.92 3.36
C ILE A 31 1.97 -2.79 2.36
N CYS A 32 1.85 -1.55 2.83
CA CYS A 32 2.21 -0.34 2.09
C CYS A 32 3.42 0.30 2.77
N THR A 33 4.58 0.34 2.10
CA THR A 33 5.84 0.88 2.66
C THR A 33 6.08 2.36 2.35
N LEU A 34 5.07 3.06 1.80
CA LEU A 34 5.13 4.47 1.43
C LEU A 34 6.38 4.75 0.57
N SER A 35 7.27 5.67 0.98
CA SER A 35 8.48 6.00 0.25
C SER A 35 9.66 5.04 0.50
N SER A 36 9.57 4.14 1.49
CA SER A 36 10.69 3.30 1.95
C SER A 36 10.98 2.11 1.01
N ILE A 37 11.91 2.29 0.08
CA ILE A 37 12.35 1.22 -0.84
C ILE A 37 13.19 0.13 -0.15
N ASP A 38 14.02 0.48 0.82
CA ASP A 38 14.88 -0.50 1.48
C ASP A 38 14.04 -1.43 2.38
N LEU A 39 13.07 -0.87 3.12
CA LEU A 39 12.09 -1.66 3.84
C LEU A 39 11.28 -2.59 2.91
N LEU A 40 10.90 -2.13 1.72
CA LEU A 40 10.22 -2.97 0.74
C LEU A 40 11.08 -4.20 0.39
N LYS A 41 12.37 -3.99 0.10
CA LYS A 41 13.30 -5.09 -0.22
C LYS A 41 13.48 -6.04 0.96
N GLU A 42 13.66 -5.50 2.16
CA GLU A 42 13.77 -6.31 3.39
C GLU A 42 12.53 -7.18 3.63
N ILE A 43 11.33 -6.64 3.41
CA ILE A 43 10.07 -7.40 3.51
C ILE A 43 10.06 -8.54 2.48
N VAL A 44 10.38 -8.23 1.22
CA VAL A 44 10.39 -9.19 0.10
C VAL A 44 11.35 -10.35 0.36
N ASP A 45 12.51 -10.07 0.97
CA ASP A 45 13.53 -11.07 1.29
C ASP A 45 13.24 -11.85 2.60
N SER A 46 12.13 -11.55 3.29
CA SER A 46 11.78 -12.15 4.58
C SER A 46 10.62 -13.16 4.51
N ASP A 47 10.51 -13.98 5.55
CA ASP A 47 9.45 -15.00 5.67
C ASP A 47 8.03 -14.42 5.80
N ILE A 48 7.89 -13.12 6.04
CA ILE A 48 6.59 -12.44 6.12
C ILE A 48 5.82 -12.54 4.79
N MET A 49 6.52 -12.71 3.66
CA MET A 49 5.92 -12.94 2.34
C MET A 49 5.08 -14.22 2.28
N LYS A 50 5.22 -15.15 3.24
CA LYS A 50 4.33 -16.31 3.37
C LYS A 50 2.95 -15.95 3.94
N LYS A 51 2.83 -14.81 4.64
CA LYS A 51 1.62 -14.36 5.35
C LYS A 51 0.88 -13.23 4.65
N VAL A 52 1.57 -12.42 3.84
CA VAL A 52 0.95 -11.27 3.17
C VAL A 52 0.54 -11.60 1.73
N ALA A 53 -0.53 -10.95 1.26
CA ALA A 53 -1.01 -11.04 -0.11
C ALA A 53 -0.16 -10.21 -1.07
N ILE A 54 0.15 -8.98 -0.66
CA ILE A 54 0.91 -8.04 -1.46
C ILE A 54 1.67 -7.06 -0.56
N VAL A 55 2.86 -6.67 -0.97
CA VAL A 55 3.58 -5.52 -0.41
C VAL A 55 3.89 -4.55 -1.54
N GLY A 56 3.80 -3.24 -1.30
CA GLY A 56 4.24 -2.26 -2.28
C GLY A 56 4.46 -0.87 -1.72
N ARG A 57 5.05 0.01 -2.54
CA ARG A 57 5.17 1.44 -2.24
C ARG A 57 3.92 2.22 -2.64
N LEU A 58 3.75 3.38 -2.01
CA LEU A 58 2.67 4.30 -2.32
C LEU A 58 3.20 5.73 -2.26
N PHE A 59 3.13 6.43 -3.39
CA PHE A 59 3.82 7.71 -3.56
C PHE A 59 2.93 8.91 -3.73
N SER A 60 1.90 8.84 -4.57
CA SER A 60 1.01 9.97 -4.81
C SER A 60 -0.30 9.83 -4.04
N GLU A 61 -0.78 10.97 -3.56
CA GLU A 61 -2.04 11.17 -2.84
C GLU A 61 -3.30 11.04 -3.73
N ASN A 62 -3.11 10.82 -5.03
CA ASN A 62 -4.16 10.68 -6.03
C ASN A 62 -4.06 9.33 -6.75
N LYS A 63 -3.38 9.26 -7.90
CA LYS A 63 -3.28 8.05 -8.74
C LYS A 63 -2.79 6.81 -7.99
N GLY A 64 -1.82 6.96 -7.08
CA GLY A 64 -1.36 5.87 -6.25
C GLY A 64 -2.47 5.35 -5.32
N ILE A 65 -3.23 6.26 -4.70
CA ILE A 65 -4.38 5.91 -3.88
C ILE A 65 -5.50 5.30 -4.73
N ASP A 66 -5.76 5.82 -5.95
CA ASP A 66 -6.73 5.24 -6.89
C ASP A 66 -6.38 3.78 -7.21
N GLU A 67 -5.11 3.49 -7.52
CA GLU A 67 -4.64 2.14 -7.80
C GLU A 67 -4.80 1.21 -6.60
N LEU A 68 -4.43 1.69 -5.40
CA LEU A 68 -4.58 0.94 -4.16
C LEU A 68 -6.06 0.63 -3.87
N VAL A 69 -6.93 1.64 -3.90
CA VAL A 69 -8.37 1.49 -3.63
C VAL A 69 -9.02 0.56 -4.65
N SER A 70 -8.70 0.74 -5.94
CA SER A 70 -9.17 -0.14 -7.01
C SER A 70 -8.71 -1.57 -6.84
N TYR A 71 -7.49 -1.77 -6.32
CA TYR A 71 -6.97 -3.10 -6.05
C TYR A 71 -7.72 -3.76 -4.89
N ILE A 72 -7.95 -3.05 -3.79
CA ILE A 72 -8.69 -3.58 -2.63
C ILE A 72 -10.14 -3.93 -3.00
N SER A 73 -10.86 -3.05 -3.72
CA SER A 73 -12.24 -3.33 -4.14
C SER A 73 -12.35 -4.59 -5.03
N ARG A 74 -11.31 -4.92 -5.80
CA ARG A 74 -11.26 -6.15 -6.62
C ARG A 74 -10.77 -7.39 -5.88
N ASN A 75 -10.21 -7.25 -4.68
CA ASN A 75 -9.62 -8.33 -3.90
C ASN A 75 -10.21 -8.32 -2.47
N PRO A 76 -11.48 -8.68 -2.31
CA PRO A 76 -12.20 -8.55 -1.03
C PRO A 76 -11.64 -9.42 0.10
N GLU A 77 -10.82 -10.43 -0.22
CA GLU A 77 -10.06 -11.20 0.77
C GLU A 77 -9.08 -10.32 1.56
N ILE A 78 -8.55 -9.25 0.95
CA ILE A 78 -7.63 -8.33 1.61
C ILE A 78 -8.44 -7.36 2.48
N HIS A 79 -8.60 -7.72 3.74
CA HIS A 79 -9.33 -6.91 4.72
C HIS A 79 -8.41 -6.16 5.69
N THR A 80 -7.08 -6.27 5.55
CA THR A 80 -6.10 -5.52 6.37
C THR A 80 -4.99 -4.92 5.51
N ILE A 81 -4.67 -3.65 5.75
CA ILE A 81 -3.46 -3.00 5.23
C ILE A 81 -2.64 -2.45 6.39
N VAL A 82 -1.35 -2.80 6.42
CA VAL A 82 -0.35 -2.16 7.28
C VAL A 82 0.32 -1.05 6.49
N VAL A 83 0.19 0.19 6.93
CA VAL A 83 0.86 1.34 6.31
C VAL A 83 2.08 1.69 7.16
N CYS A 84 3.27 1.43 6.63
CA CYS A 84 4.55 1.63 7.29
C CYS A 84 5.55 2.38 6.39
N GLY A 85 6.78 2.55 6.88
CA GLY A 85 7.81 3.27 6.16
C GLY A 85 7.68 4.79 6.28
N LYS A 86 8.59 5.51 5.62
CA LYS A 86 8.69 6.96 5.71
C LYS A 86 7.57 7.62 4.92
N GLU A 87 6.92 8.61 5.52
CA GLU A 87 5.96 9.48 4.83
C GLU A 87 6.57 10.10 3.57
N VAL A 88 5.74 10.29 2.55
CA VAL A 88 6.15 10.89 1.28
C VAL A 88 6.21 12.41 1.45
N THR A 89 7.42 12.97 1.45
CA THR A 89 7.62 14.42 1.53
C THR A 89 6.86 15.13 0.41
N GLY A 90 6.15 16.22 0.75
CA GLY A 90 5.33 16.99 -0.18
C GLY A 90 3.93 16.40 -0.36
N HIS A 91 3.84 15.16 -0.84
CA HIS A 91 2.57 14.50 -1.13
C HIS A 91 1.78 14.12 0.12
N LYS A 92 2.45 13.79 1.24
CA LYS A 92 1.82 13.32 2.50
C LYS A 92 0.82 12.19 2.25
N THR A 93 1.27 11.19 1.53
CA THR A 93 0.40 10.17 0.94
C THR A 93 -0.19 9.24 2.00
N GLY A 94 0.56 8.92 3.05
CA GLY A 94 0.04 8.20 4.21
C GLY A 94 -1.09 9.01 4.88
N HIS A 95 -0.85 10.29 5.16
CA HIS A 95 -1.88 11.21 5.67
C HIS A 95 -3.16 11.19 4.82
N ALA A 96 -3.03 11.36 3.49
CA ALA A 96 -4.17 11.33 2.58
C ALA A 96 -4.92 9.99 2.64
N LEU A 97 -4.21 8.86 2.66
CA LEU A 97 -4.82 7.53 2.72
C LEU A 97 -5.63 7.33 4.02
N PHE A 98 -5.11 7.77 5.16
CA PHE A 98 -5.83 7.72 6.44
C PHE A 98 -7.02 8.69 6.49
N CYS A 99 -6.90 9.86 5.87
CA CYS A 99 -8.03 10.77 5.70
C CYS A 99 -9.14 10.15 4.84
N LEU A 100 -8.80 9.49 3.74
CA LEU A 100 -9.75 8.77 2.89
C LEU A 100 -10.46 7.68 3.67
N HIS A 101 -9.70 6.85 4.39
CA HIS A 101 -10.24 5.74 5.19
C HIS A 101 -11.27 6.25 6.21
N LYS A 102 -10.93 7.33 6.93
CA LYS A 102 -11.77 7.86 8.00
C LYS A 102 -12.94 8.71 7.51
N PHE A 103 -12.70 9.60 6.56
CA PHE A 103 -13.62 10.69 6.20
C PHE A 103 -14.22 10.58 4.80
N GLY A 104 -13.65 9.73 3.93
CA GLY A 104 -14.09 9.61 2.54
C GLY A 104 -13.70 10.82 1.68
N VAL A 105 -14.52 11.11 0.68
CA VAL A 105 -14.35 12.22 -0.26
C VAL A 105 -15.55 13.17 -0.23
N ASP A 106 -15.37 14.39 -0.71
CA ASP A 106 -16.45 15.35 -0.95
C ASP A 106 -17.08 15.21 -2.36
N ASP A 107 -18.03 16.08 -2.70
CA ASP A 107 -18.74 16.09 -3.99
C ASP A 107 -17.82 16.32 -5.21
N SER A 108 -16.58 16.76 -4.99
CA SER A 108 -15.56 16.95 -6.02
C SER A 108 -14.53 15.80 -6.03
N ASN A 109 -14.83 14.68 -5.36
CA ASN A 109 -13.93 13.55 -5.13
C ASN A 109 -12.62 13.91 -4.41
N ARG A 110 -12.58 15.04 -3.69
CA ARG A 110 -11.41 15.42 -2.91
C ARG A 110 -11.45 14.73 -1.55
N ILE A 111 -10.32 14.16 -1.12
CA ILE A 111 -10.22 13.50 0.19
C ILE A 111 -10.42 14.53 1.31
N VAL A 112 -11.45 14.31 2.11
CA VAL A 112 -11.84 15.21 3.21
C VAL A 112 -10.75 15.24 4.28
N ASN A 113 -10.42 16.43 4.78
CA ASN A 113 -9.35 16.70 5.78
C ASN A 113 -7.91 16.39 5.34
N SER A 114 -7.68 16.00 4.08
CA SER A 114 -6.31 15.84 3.59
C SER A 114 -5.62 17.20 3.43
N THR A 115 -4.38 17.30 3.90
CA THR A 115 -3.50 18.48 3.71
C THR A 115 -2.50 18.30 2.58
N SER A 116 -2.69 17.25 1.77
CA SER A 116 -1.91 16.99 0.57
C SER A 116 -2.22 18.01 -0.53
N PRO A 117 -1.28 18.26 -1.45
CA PRO A 117 -1.48 19.24 -2.52
C PRO A 117 -2.70 18.92 -3.41
N ASP A 118 -2.79 17.70 -3.94
CA ASP A 118 -3.81 17.31 -4.93
C ASP A 118 -4.50 15.95 -4.65
N PRO A 119 -5.18 15.79 -3.50
CA PRO A 119 -5.85 14.55 -3.09
C PRO A 119 -7.23 14.39 -3.73
N VAL A 120 -7.32 14.37 -5.06
CA VAL A 120 -8.55 14.13 -5.82
C VAL A 120 -8.51 12.73 -6.44
N LEU A 121 -9.58 11.96 -6.26
CA LEU A 121 -9.65 10.56 -6.67
C LEU A 121 -10.53 10.35 -7.91
N GLY A 122 -10.14 9.39 -8.75
CA GLY A 122 -10.88 8.96 -9.93
C GLY A 122 -11.68 7.66 -9.74
N VAL A 123 -11.50 6.97 -8.61
CA VAL A 123 -12.24 5.73 -8.29
C VAL A 123 -13.71 5.95 -7.98
N SER A 124 -14.52 4.90 -8.13
CA SER A 124 -15.95 4.95 -7.82
C SER A 124 -16.21 5.07 -6.31
N GLU A 125 -17.35 5.66 -5.95
CA GLU A 125 -17.81 5.73 -4.56
C GLU A 125 -17.91 4.35 -3.91
N GLN A 126 -18.34 3.33 -4.67
CA GLN A 126 -18.37 1.95 -4.18
C GLN A 126 -16.98 1.45 -3.81
N ALA A 127 -15.96 1.68 -4.63
CA ALA A 127 -14.59 1.26 -4.34
C ALA A 127 -14.03 1.99 -3.11
N ILE A 128 -14.34 3.29 -2.96
CA ILE A 128 -14.01 4.05 -1.76
C ILE A 128 -14.69 3.44 -0.53
N ASN A 129 -15.98 3.12 -0.62
CA ASN A 129 -16.73 2.53 0.48
C ASN A 129 -16.22 1.12 0.85
N ASP A 130 -15.82 0.31 -0.12
CA ASP A 130 -15.18 -0.98 0.13
C ASP A 130 -13.85 -0.80 0.87
N PHE A 131 -13.01 0.13 0.40
CA PHE A 131 -11.74 0.45 1.05
C PHE A 131 -11.94 0.97 2.49
N ARG A 132 -12.97 1.77 2.75
CA ARG A 132 -13.23 2.29 4.11
C ARG A 132 -13.67 1.21 5.10
N ARG A 133 -14.08 0.02 4.64
CA ARG A 133 -14.49 -1.10 5.50
C ARG A 133 -13.31 -1.97 5.96
N ILE A 134 -12.15 -1.88 5.30
CA ILE A 134 -10.98 -2.67 5.68
C ILE A 134 -10.28 -2.09 6.92
N LYS A 135 -9.46 -2.90 7.59
CA LYS A 135 -8.62 -2.47 8.70
C LYS A 135 -7.36 -1.79 8.16
N LEU A 136 -7.19 -0.49 8.44
CA LEU A 136 -5.98 0.25 8.12
C LEU A 136 -5.14 0.45 9.40
N ILE A 137 -3.95 -0.16 9.46
CA ILE A 137 -3.05 -0.10 10.62
C ILE A 137 -2.00 0.98 10.37
N ASP A 138 -1.95 1.97 11.26
CA ASP A 138 -0.98 3.05 11.20
C ASP A 138 0.35 2.65 11.85
N MET A 139 1.37 2.54 11.02
CA MET A 139 2.77 2.41 11.40
C MET A 139 3.64 3.39 10.61
N ILE A 140 3.09 4.53 10.20
CA ILE A 140 3.83 5.54 9.44
C ILE A 140 5.04 5.99 10.25
N GLY A 141 6.21 6.05 9.61
CA GLY A 141 7.50 6.32 10.23
C GLY A 141 8.21 5.08 10.77
N GLN A 142 7.53 3.93 10.93
CA GLN A 142 8.18 2.69 11.33
C GLN A 142 8.92 2.06 10.16
N THR A 143 10.23 1.85 10.32
CA THR A 143 11.10 1.23 9.31
C THR A 143 11.81 -0.03 9.78
N GLU A 144 11.59 -0.45 11.02
CA GLU A 144 12.16 -1.68 11.58
C GLU A 144 11.26 -2.87 11.22
N LEU A 145 11.79 -3.80 10.41
CA LEU A 145 11.06 -4.99 9.95
C LEU A 145 10.49 -5.82 11.11
N GLU A 146 11.25 -6.01 12.19
CA GLU A 146 10.82 -6.80 13.36
C GLU A 146 9.53 -6.27 13.99
N LYS A 147 9.38 -4.94 14.08
CA LYS A 147 8.17 -4.32 14.62
C LYS A 147 6.97 -4.52 13.70
N ILE A 148 7.19 -4.47 12.38
CA ILE A 148 6.14 -4.75 11.38
C ILE A 148 5.73 -6.23 11.43
N ILE A 149 6.69 -7.16 11.58
CA ILE A 149 6.41 -8.59 11.73
C ILE A 149 5.57 -8.85 13.00
N SER A 150 5.84 -8.15 14.09
CA SER A 150 5.16 -8.41 15.38
C SER A 150 3.64 -8.19 15.37
N ILE A 151 3.11 -7.51 14.36
CA ILE A 151 1.67 -7.21 14.22
C ILE A 151 0.99 -8.01 13.09
N ILE A 152 1.73 -8.91 12.41
CA ILE A 152 1.28 -9.79 11.31
C ILE A 152 1.41 -11.27 11.71
#